data_AF-A0A7R9PHF8-F1
#
_entry.id   AF-A0A7R9PHF8-F1
#
_cell.length_a   1.000
_cell.length_b   1.000
_cell.length_c   1.000
_cell.angle_alpha   90.00
_cell.angle_beta   90.00
_cell.angle_gamma   90.00
#
_symmetry.space_group_name_H-M   'P 1'
#
loop_
_entity.id
_entity.type
_entity.pdbx_description
1 polymer ?
#
loop_
_entity_poly.entity_id
_entity_poly.type
_entity_poly.pdbx_seq_one_letter_code
_entity_poly.pdbx_strand_id
1 'polypeptide(L)'
;MEQICSPDETEDSDLDPRIQSKKLGSCIERARPYYEALEVAKQAQLECQRAAVQFQRANEIHQAAKETVALAEQRFISKQHVWQFDNAWQEMLNHATLKVRDAEDQKSESGREHQKRAILFNAAEQKVQQLEQRLRRNIAKSRPYFDEKVVCQGQLAAQKDRVEALQRTVAITKSSYSNSLKELERISEEIHLKRRILKESLSDVEDSELLRGPREPGVGAELNTFDVSEFSIKVEPSSGDGSVWLPQLPVRELSDCGMGDSSVEGVINRDVNRLALLSTYEQELDRCDLRSMGSQSAGNSSAVSERDENETTEEAEDDLEELKLRVRELAVRPVEGCSTSDAHWESELNATVNRLDHMMLMQECSHDLSEMKLATDDTN
;
A
#
# COMPACT_ATOMS: atom_id res chain seq x y z
N MET A 1 44.93 -41.88 -4.86
CA MET A 1 45.33 -40.67 -5.61
C MET A 1 44.16 -40.28 -6.49
N GLU A 2 43.13 -39.69 -5.90
CA GLU A 2 42.11 -38.97 -6.65
C GLU A 2 42.08 -37.57 -6.04
N GLN A 3 42.71 -36.63 -6.75
CA GLN A 3 42.63 -35.21 -6.47
C GLN A 3 41.22 -34.77 -6.87
N ILE A 4 40.39 -34.52 -5.87
CA ILE A 4 39.15 -33.78 -6.03
C ILE A 4 39.56 -32.33 -6.32
N CYS A 5 39.44 -31.96 -7.59
CA CYS A 5 39.66 -30.60 -8.08
C CYS A 5 38.54 -29.71 -7.55
N SER A 6 38.90 -28.74 -6.71
CA SER A 6 37.99 -27.68 -6.26
C SER A 6 37.51 -26.87 -7.48
N PRO A 7 36.21 -26.53 -7.57
CA PRO A 7 35.73 -25.66 -8.61
C PRO A 7 36.25 -24.24 -8.41
N ASP A 8 36.50 -23.62 -9.56
CA ASP A 8 37.18 -22.37 -9.81
C ASP A 8 36.40 -21.17 -9.25
N GLU A 9 36.88 -20.55 -8.16
CA GLU A 9 36.34 -19.32 -7.56
C GLU A 9 36.83 -18.04 -8.29
N THR A 10 37.41 -18.15 -9.50
CA THR A 10 38.00 -16.98 -10.18
C THR A 10 37.11 -16.32 -11.24
N GLU A 11 35.96 -16.89 -11.60
CA GLU A 11 35.10 -16.31 -12.64
C GLU A 11 34.13 -15.20 -12.14
N ASP A 12 33.82 -15.13 -10.85
CA ASP A 12 32.91 -14.10 -10.30
C ASP A 12 33.56 -12.71 -10.13
N SER A 13 34.90 -12.64 -10.21
CA SER A 13 35.64 -11.38 -9.98
C SER A 13 35.45 -10.36 -11.11
N ASP A 14 35.11 -10.79 -12.32
CA ASP A 14 34.89 -9.90 -13.47
C ASP A 14 33.44 -9.39 -13.60
N LEU A 15 32.54 -9.90 -12.75
CA LEU A 15 31.13 -9.52 -12.67
C LEU A 15 30.84 -8.41 -11.65
N ASP A 16 31.76 -8.08 -10.72
CA ASP A 16 31.49 -7.02 -9.73
C ASP A 16 31.20 -5.66 -10.43
N PRO A 17 30.02 -5.04 -10.21
CA PRO A 17 29.68 -3.75 -10.79
C PRO A 17 30.67 -2.63 -10.41
N ARG A 18 31.43 -2.78 -9.33
CA ARG A 18 32.52 -1.88 -8.93
C ARG A 18 33.77 -2.02 -9.80
N ILE A 19 34.01 -3.19 -10.37
CA ILE A 19 35.12 -3.44 -11.30
C ILE A 19 34.72 -2.99 -12.71
N GLN A 20 33.48 -3.27 -13.12
CA GLN A 20 32.94 -2.85 -14.40
C GLN A 20 32.76 -1.33 -14.50
N SER A 21 32.35 -0.65 -13.42
CA SER A 21 32.27 0.81 -13.37
C SER A 21 33.64 1.49 -13.52
N LYS A 22 34.70 0.89 -12.97
CA LYS A 22 36.09 1.38 -13.16
C LYS A 22 36.57 1.18 -14.61
N LYS A 23 36.21 0.07 -15.25
CA LYS A 23 36.62 -0.26 -16.63
C LYS A 23 35.83 0.51 -17.70
N LEU A 24 34.55 0.78 -17.46
CA LEU A 24 33.60 1.30 -18.48
C LEU A 24 32.96 2.66 -18.15
N GLY A 25 33.45 3.36 -17.11
CA GLY A 25 32.80 4.55 -16.54
C GLY A 25 32.31 5.60 -17.57
N SER A 26 33.09 5.93 -18.60
CA SER A 26 32.67 6.87 -19.66
C SER A 26 31.50 6.36 -20.52
N CYS A 27 31.44 5.05 -20.80
CA CYS A 27 30.33 4.46 -21.54
C CYS A 27 29.06 4.36 -20.67
N ILE A 28 29.23 4.05 -19.38
CA ILE A 28 28.13 3.96 -18.41
C ILE A 28 27.47 5.34 -18.23
N GLU A 29 28.24 6.39 -17.95
CA GLU A 29 27.69 7.76 -17.79
C GLU A 29 26.92 8.21 -19.03
N ARG A 30 27.43 7.90 -20.23
CA ARG A 30 26.79 8.28 -21.50
C ARG A 30 25.56 7.45 -21.83
N ALA A 31 25.43 6.23 -21.29
CA ALA A 31 24.27 5.38 -21.48
C ALA A 31 23.16 5.63 -20.45
N ARG A 32 23.44 6.28 -19.30
CA ARG A 32 22.45 6.59 -18.26
C ARG A 32 21.15 7.24 -18.78
N PRO A 33 21.18 8.27 -19.65
CA PRO A 33 19.95 8.91 -20.13
C PRO A 33 19.03 7.95 -20.88
N TYR A 34 19.59 6.94 -21.56
CA TYR A 34 18.81 5.92 -22.25
C TYR A 34 18.10 5.00 -21.25
N TYR A 35 18.80 4.48 -20.24
CA TYR A 35 18.19 3.61 -19.23
C TYR A 35 17.16 4.36 -18.36
N GLU A 36 17.40 5.63 -18.02
CA GLU A 36 16.41 6.47 -17.34
C GLU A 36 15.16 6.70 -18.22
N ALA A 37 15.35 6.98 -19.51
CA ALA A 37 14.21 7.11 -20.43
C ALA A 37 13.46 5.79 -20.61
N LEU A 38 14.15 4.65 -20.59
CA LEU A 38 13.57 3.31 -20.66
C LEU A 38 12.68 3.01 -19.43
N GLU A 39 13.15 3.35 -18.24
CA GLU A 39 12.37 3.25 -16.99
C GLU A 39 11.10 4.12 -17.06
N VAL A 40 11.22 5.37 -17.53
CA VAL A 40 10.08 6.28 -17.71
C VAL A 40 9.09 5.75 -18.75
N ALA A 41 9.56 5.20 -19.87
CA ALA A 41 8.70 4.62 -20.90
C ALA A 41 7.95 3.38 -20.36
N LYS A 42 8.64 2.50 -19.62
CA LYS A 42 8.01 1.34 -18.96
C LYS A 42 6.96 1.77 -17.94
N GLN A 43 7.24 2.80 -17.14
CA GLN A 43 6.27 3.34 -16.20
C GLN A 43 5.04 3.94 -16.92
N ALA A 44 5.27 4.75 -17.96
CA ALA A 44 4.19 5.31 -18.77
C ALA A 44 3.34 4.22 -19.47
N GLN A 45 3.98 3.12 -19.89
CA GLN A 45 3.29 1.95 -20.45
C GLN A 45 2.34 1.31 -19.42
N LEU A 46 2.83 1.05 -18.21
CA LEU A 46 2.04 0.45 -17.13
C LEU A 46 0.85 1.35 -16.75
N GLU A 47 1.07 2.65 -16.69
CA GLU A 47 0.00 3.62 -16.42
C GLU A 47 -1.03 3.68 -17.55
N CYS A 48 -0.58 3.63 -18.80
CA CYS A 48 -1.46 3.56 -19.97
C CYS A 48 -2.30 2.28 -19.99
N GLN A 49 -1.70 1.13 -19.66
CA GLN A 49 -2.40 -0.16 -19.55
C GLN A 49 -3.43 -0.12 -18.43
N ARG A 50 -3.05 0.38 -17.25
CA ARG A 50 -3.97 0.55 -16.12
C ARG A 50 -5.16 1.43 -16.50
N ALA A 51 -4.92 2.58 -17.15
CA ALA A 51 -5.98 3.46 -17.62
C ALA A 51 -6.85 2.80 -18.71
N ALA A 52 -6.26 1.96 -19.57
CA ALA A 52 -7.01 1.20 -20.58
C ALA A 52 -7.99 0.21 -19.94
N VAL A 53 -7.54 -0.55 -18.93
CA VAL A 53 -8.39 -1.48 -18.18
C VAL A 53 -9.51 -0.74 -17.46
N GLN A 54 -9.22 0.43 -16.89
CA GLN A 54 -10.25 1.28 -16.26
C GLN A 54 -11.30 1.76 -17.27
N PHE A 55 -10.89 2.19 -18.45
CA PHE A 55 -11.81 2.58 -19.52
C PHE A 55 -12.65 1.40 -20.02
N GLN A 56 -12.06 0.22 -20.18
CA GLN A 56 -12.78 -1.00 -20.54
C GLN A 56 -13.87 -1.32 -19.51
N ARG A 57 -13.51 -1.35 -18.22
CA ARG A 57 -14.46 -1.58 -17.13
C ARG A 57 -15.58 -0.53 -17.11
N ALA A 58 -15.24 0.76 -17.25
CA ALA A 58 -16.23 1.83 -17.29
C ALA A 58 -17.19 1.69 -18.49
N ASN A 59 -16.68 1.24 -19.64
CA ASN A 59 -17.49 0.97 -20.82
C ASN A 59 -18.44 -0.21 -20.61
N GLU A 60 -17.98 -1.29 -19.99
CA GLU A 60 -18.81 -2.45 -19.64
C GLU A 60 -19.94 -2.06 -18.67
N ILE A 61 -19.62 -1.28 -17.63
CA ILE A 61 -20.62 -0.76 -16.68
C ILE A 61 -21.67 0.09 -17.41
N HIS A 62 -21.24 0.97 -18.31
CA HIS A 62 -22.16 1.79 -19.10
C HIS A 62 -23.07 0.94 -20.00
N GLN A 63 -22.54 -0.11 -20.64
CA GLN A 63 -23.36 -1.02 -21.45
C GLN A 63 -24.37 -1.78 -20.59
N ALA A 64 -23.95 -2.34 -19.45
CA ALA A 64 -24.83 -3.04 -18.52
C ALA A 64 -25.95 -2.12 -17.98
N ALA A 65 -25.63 -0.85 -17.69
CA ALA A 65 -26.62 0.14 -17.28
C ALA A 65 -27.65 0.41 -18.40
N LYS A 66 -27.21 0.52 -19.66
CA LYS A 66 -28.10 0.69 -20.81
C LYS A 66 -28.99 -0.53 -21.06
N GLU A 67 -28.43 -1.73 -20.93
CA GLU A 67 -29.20 -2.97 -21.03
C GLU A 67 -30.25 -3.06 -19.92
N THR A 68 -29.93 -2.61 -18.71
CA THR A 68 -30.89 -2.55 -17.60
C THR A 68 -32.09 -1.67 -17.92
N VAL A 69 -31.85 -0.48 -18.49
CA VAL A 69 -32.94 0.42 -18.93
C VAL A 69 -33.73 -0.22 -20.08
N ALA A 70 -33.06 -0.77 -21.09
CA ALA A 70 -33.72 -1.40 -22.23
C ALA A 70 -34.61 -2.59 -21.82
N LEU A 71 -34.13 -3.44 -20.89
CA LEU A 71 -34.91 -4.55 -20.34
C LEU A 71 -36.10 -4.06 -19.51
N ALA A 72 -35.93 -2.98 -18.74
CA ALA A 72 -37.02 -2.38 -17.99
C ALA A 72 -38.12 -1.84 -18.92
N GLU A 73 -37.74 -1.13 -19.99
CA GLU A 73 -38.67 -0.64 -21.01
C GLU A 73 -39.40 -1.79 -21.74
N GLN A 74 -38.67 -2.83 -22.16
CA GLN A 74 -39.26 -4.00 -22.81
C GLN A 74 -40.26 -4.73 -21.90
N ARG A 75 -39.92 -4.89 -20.62
CA ARG A 75 -40.82 -5.50 -19.63
C ARG A 75 -42.07 -4.67 -19.40
N PHE A 76 -41.96 -3.33 -19.42
CA PHE A 76 -43.10 -2.44 -19.30
C PHE A 76 -44.03 -2.53 -20.51
N ILE A 77 -43.48 -2.50 -21.73
CA ILE A 77 -44.27 -2.62 -22.96
C ILE A 77 -45.01 -3.96 -23.03
N SER A 78 -44.35 -5.07 -22.67
CA SER A 78 -44.97 -6.40 -22.68
C SER A 78 -46.08 -6.59 -21.62
N LYS A 79 -45.98 -5.89 -20.48
CA LYS A 79 -46.96 -5.96 -19.38
C LYS A 79 -47.87 -4.72 -19.27
N GLN A 80 -47.93 -3.90 -20.32
CA GLN A 80 -48.64 -2.61 -20.32
C GLN A 80 -50.15 -2.71 -19.95
N HIS A 81 -50.76 -3.88 -20.12
CA HIS A 81 -52.17 -4.13 -19.79
C HIS A 81 -52.41 -4.50 -18.31
N VAL A 82 -51.35 -4.84 -17.57
CA VAL A 82 -51.39 -5.19 -16.13
C VAL A 82 -50.66 -4.15 -15.29
N TRP A 83 -49.60 -3.55 -15.83
CA TRP A 83 -48.77 -2.57 -15.15
C TRP A 83 -49.24 -1.17 -15.52
N GLN A 84 -49.61 -0.37 -14.51
CA GLN A 84 -49.89 1.05 -14.69
C GLN A 84 -48.56 1.81 -14.59
N PHE A 85 -48.42 2.90 -15.36
CA PHE A 85 -47.33 3.85 -15.18
C PHE A 85 -47.58 4.62 -13.87
N ASP A 86 -47.13 4.04 -12.75
CA ASP A 86 -47.30 4.57 -11.41
C ASP A 86 -46.06 5.35 -10.95
N ASN A 87 -46.16 5.98 -9.78
CA ASN A 87 -45.08 6.81 -9.25
C ASN A 87 -43.81 5.98 -8.96
N ALA A 88 -43.97 4.76 -8.46
CA ALA A 88 -42.84 3.87 -8.14
C ALA A 88 -42.07 3.42 -9.39
N TRP A 89 -42.77 3.14 -10.51
CA TRP A 89 -42.14 2.80 -11.78
C TRP A 89 -41.43 4.00 -12.41
N GLN A 90 -42.05 5.19 -12.33
CA GLN A 90 -41.42 6.44 -12.78
C GLN A 90 -40.13 6.73 -12.00
N GLU A 91 -40.14 6.59 -10.67
CA GLU A 91 -38.95 6.75 -9.82
C GLU A 91 -37.85 5.73 -10.16
N MET A 92 -38.22 4.45 -10.38
CA MET A 92 -37.27 3.41 -10.79
C MET A 92 -36.61 3.72 -12.14
N LEU A 93 -37.38 4.18 -13.13
CA LEU A 93 -36.85 4.54 -14.44
C LEU A 93 -35.95 5.78 -14.36
N ASN A 94 -36.32 6.77 -13.55
CA ASN A 94 -35.50 7.95 -13.29
C ASN A 94 -34.14 7.57 -12.69
N HIS A 95 -34.12 6.67 -11.69
CA HIS A 95 -32.89 6.16 -11.10
C HIS A 95 -32.02 5.39 -12.10
N ALA A 96 -32.63 4.50 -12.88
CA ALA A 96 -31.91 3.76 -13.92
C ALA A 96 -31.32 4.70 -14.99
N THR A 97 -32.06 5.75 -15.37
CA THR A 97 -31.59 6.77 -16.32
C THR A 97 -30.45 7.61 -15.75
N LEU A 98 -30.53 7.98 -14.47
CA LEU A 98 -29.44 8.69 -13.78
C LEU A 98 -28.17 7.82 -13.74
N LYS A 99 -28.30 6.52 -13.41
CA LYS A 99 -27.18 5.59 -13.43
C LYS A 99 -26.54 5.44 -14.82
N VAL A 100 -27.33 5.41 -15.89
CA VAL A 100 -26.79 5.39 -17.26
C VAL A 100 -26.00 6.66 -17.56
N ARG A 101 -26.49 7.82 -17.10
CA ARG A 101 -25.81 9.10 -17.25
C ARG A 101 -24.49 9.12 -16.49
N ASP A 102 -24.50 8.73 -15.21
CA ASP A 102 -23.29 8.70 -14.37
C ASP A 102 -22.25 7.73 -14.95
N ALA A 103 -22.69 6.56 -15.45
CA ALA A 103 -21.81 5.61 -16.11
C ALA A 103 -21.23 6.14 -17.44
N GLU A 104 -22.00 6.92 -18.21
CA GLU A 104 -21.49 7.59 -19.42
C GLU A 104 -20.46 8.67 -19.08
N ASP A 105 -20.70 9.46 -18.03
CA ASP A 105 -19.75 10.47 -17.55
C ASP A 105 -18.43 9.81 -17.11
N GLN A 106 -18.50 8.71 -16.35
CA GLN A 106 -17.33 7.93 -15.93
C GLN A 106 -16.56 7.30 -17.12
N LYS A 107 -17.28 6.78 -18.12
CA LYS A 107 -16.69 6.26 -19.37
C LYS A 107 -15.99 7.37 -20.15
N SER A 108 -16.60 8.56 -20.22
CA SER A 108 -16.02 9.72 -20.90
C SER A 108 -14.73 10.17 -20.22
N GLU A 109 -14.73 10.29 -18.89
CA GLU A 109 -13.58 10.71 -18.11
C GLU A 109 -12.42 9.71 -18.20
N SER A 110 -12.71 8.41 -18.02
CA SER A 110 -11.70 7.34 -18.15
C SER A 110 -11.15 7.24 -19.58
N GLY A 111 -11.97 7.50 -20.60
CA GLY A 111 -11.53 7.56 -21.99
C GLY A 111 -10.53 8.70 -22.24
N ARG A 112 -10.82 9.90 -21.70
CA ARG A 112 -9.91 11.05 -21.80
C ARG A 112 -8.58 10.78 -21.07
N GLU A 113 -8.62 10.20 -19.87
CA GLU A 113 -7.41 9.86 -19.12
C GLU A 113 -6.58 8.80 -19.84
N HIS A 114 -7.21 7.74 -20.37
CA HIS A 114 -6.51 6.74 -21.18
C HIS A 114 -5.82 7.38 -22.40
N GLN A 115 -6.52 8.27 -23.13
CA GLN A 115 -5.94 8.97 -24.28
C GLN A 115 -4.74 9.84 -23.87
N LYS A 116 -4.85 10.57 -22.76
CA LYS A 116 -3.74 11.37 -22.21
C LYS A 116 -2.52 10.49 -21.89
N ARG A 117 -2.73 9.35 -21.21
CA ARG A 117 -1.67 8.39 -20.88
C ARG A 117 -1.06 7.73 -22.12
N ALA A 118 -1.86 7.45 -23.14
CA ALA A 118 -1.37 6.91 -24.41
C ALA A 118 -0.45 7.89 -25.15
N ILE A 119 -0.78 9.19 -25.14
CA ILE A 119 0.08 10.24 -25.72
C ILE A 119 1.41 10.31 -24.96
N LEU A 120 1.35 10.32 -23.62
CA LEU A 120 2.53 10.25 -22.73
C LEU A 120 3.44 9.07 -23.06
N PHE A 121 2.87 7.86 -23.14
CA PHE A 121 3.59 6.64 -23.47
C PHE A 121 4.26 6.73 -24.84
N ASN A 122 3.53 7.15 -25.88
CA ASN A 122 4.08 7.30 -27.23
C ASN A 122 5.23 8.32 -27.28
N ALA A 123 5.13 9.43 -26.55
CA ALA A 123 6.19 10.42 -26.46
C ALA A 123 7.45 9.87 -25.76
N ALA A 124 7.26 9.11 -24.67
CA ALA A 124 8.37 8.47 -23.96
C ALA A 124 9.06 7.41 -24.83
N GLU A 125 8.30 6.57 -25.54
CA GLU A 125 8.81 5.58 -26.49
C GLU A 125 9.64 6.23 -27.62
N GLN A 126 9.14 7.31 -28.22
CA GLN A 126 9.89 8.05 -29.24
C GLN A 126 11.24 8.56 -28.70
N LYS A 127 11.26 9.05 -27.46
CA LYS A 127 12.49 9.52 -26.82
C LYS A 127 13.48 8.37 -26.58
N VAL A 128 13.00 7.20 -26.15
CA VAL A 128 13.82 5.99 -26.01
C VAL A 128 14.43 5.61 -27.36
N GLN A 129 13.63 5.56 -28.42
CA GLN A 129 14.12 5.23 -29.77
C GLN A 129 15.17 6.23 -30.26
N GLN A 130 14.98 7.54 -30.03
CA GLN A 130 15.97 8.56 -30.39
C GLN A 130 17.30 8.38 -29.63
N LEU A 131 17.23 8.09 -28.34
CA LEU A 131 18.41 7.86 -27.50
C LEU A 131 19.11 6.55 -27.86
N GLU A 132 18.34 5.50 -28.15
CA GLU A 132 18.86 4.22 -28.60
C GLU A 132 19.70 4.40 -29.86
N GLN A 133 19.13 5.05 -30.89
CA GLN A 133 19.81 5.31 -32.17
C GLN A 133 21.10 6.12 -31.99
N ARG A 134 21.08 7.14 -31.13
CA ARG A 134 22.23 8.01 -30.86
C ARG A 134 23.34 7.33 -30.03
N LEU A 135 22.98 6.44 -29.11
CA LEU A 135 23.88 5.91 -28.08
C LEU A 135 24.18 4.41 -28.22
N ARG A 136 23.76 3.75 -29.32
CA ARG A 136 23.91 2.29 -29.56
C ARG A 136 25.20 1.66 -29.06
N ARG A 137 26.36 2.24 -29.43
CA ARG A 137 27.68 1.70 -29.08
C ARG A 137 27.98 1.75 -27.59
N ASN A 138 27.52 2.80 -26.90
CA ASN A 138 27.72 2.94 -25.46
C ASN A 138 26.78 1.99 -24.70
N ILE A 139 25.52 1.90 -25.14
CA ILE A 139 24.52 0.97 -24.58
C ILE A 139 25.03 -0.47 -24.66
N ALA A 140 25.51 -0.90 -25.83
CA ALA A 140 26.03 -2.26 -26.02
C ALA A 140 27.21 -2.59 -25.08
N LYS A 141 28.10 -1.62 -24.83
CA LYS A 141 29.25 -1.79 -23.94
C LYS A 141 28.87 -1.74 -22.45
N SER A 142 27.89 -0.91 -22.08
CA SER A 142 27.46 -0.77 -20.69
C SER A 142 26.43 -1.81 -20.26
N ARG A 143 25.83 -2.56 -21.19
CA ARG A 143 24.76 -3.52 -20.91
C ARG A 143 25.07 -4.52 -19.78
N PRO A 144 26.24 -5.20 -19.73
CA PRO A 144 26.54 -6.13 -18.64
C PRO A 144 26.49 -5.48 -17.25
N TYR A 145 26.94 -4.22 -17.15
CA TYR A 145 26.89 -3.47 -15.89
C TYR A 145 25.45 -3.17 -15.44
N PHE A 146 24.57 -2.80 -16.37
CA PHE A 146 23.18 -2.51 -16.02
C PHE A 146 22.40 -3.79 -15.70
N ASP A 147 22.69 -4.90 -16.38
CA ASP A 147 22.07 -6.19 -16.10
C ASP A 147 22.44 -6.65 -14.66
N GLU A 148 23.72 -6.60 -14.29
CA GLU A 148 24.17 -6.93 -12.93
C GLU A 148 23.66 -5.95 -11.88
N LYS A 149 23.61 -4.64 -12.21
CA LYS A 149 23.06 -3.62 -11.32
C LYS A 149 21.60 -3.91 -10.98
N VAL A 150 20.79 -4.39 -11.92
CA VAL A 150 19.38 -4.74 -11.67
C VAL A 150 19.27 -5.90 -10.68
N VAL A 151 20.13 -6.93 -10.80
CA VAL A 151 20.17 -8.06 -9.86
C VAL A 151 20.53 -7.58 -8.46
N CYS A 152 21.62 -6.82 -8.32
CA CYS A 152 22.04 -6.25 -7.04
C CYS A 152 20.96 -5.33 -6.43
N GLN A 153 20.28 -4.51 -7.24
CA GLN A 153 19.18 -3.67 -6.79
C GLN A 153 17.97 -4.49 -6.33
N GLY A 154 17.64 -5.58 -7.01
CA GLY A 154 16.58 -6.50 -6.61
C GLY A 154 16.86 -7.18 -5.27
N GLN A 155 18.09 -7.65 -5.06
CA GLN A 155 18.52 -8.21 -3.77
C GLN A 155 18.42 -7.18 -2.64
N LEU A 156 18.85 -5.94 -2.89
CA LEU A 156 18.75 -4.86 -1.91
C LEU A 156 17.29 -4.50 -1.60
N ALA A 157 16.42 -4.47 -2.61
CA ALA A 157 14.99 -4.24 -2.41
C ALA A 157 14.37 -5.35 -1.55
N ALA A 158 14.63 -6.62 -1.86
CA ALA A 158 14.12 -7.74 -1.07
C ALA A 158 14.59 -7.70 0.40
N GLN A 159 15.83 -7.29 0.66
CA GLN A 159 16.31 -7.11 2.03
C GLN A 159 15.64 -5.92 2.74
N LYS A 160 15.39 -4.82 2.02
CA LYS A 160 14.63 -3.69 2.57
C LYS A 160 13.21 -4.10 2.93
N ASP A 161 12.51 -4.80 2.05
CA ASP A 161 11.14 -5.28 2.28
C ASP A 161 11.08 -6.21 3.51
N ARG A 162 12.08 -7.10 3.65
CA ARG A 162 12.21 -7.97 4.83
C ARG A 162 12.42 -7.17 6.12
N VAL A 163 13.26 -6.13 6.10
CA VAL A 163 13.48 -5.25 7.25
C VAL A 163 12.20 -4.49 7.59
N GLU A 164 11.50 -3.95 6.60
CA GLU A 164 10.25 -3.22 6.79
C GLU A 164 9.15 -4.13 7.35
N ALA A 165 9.04 -5.38 6.86
CA ALA A 165 8.12 -6.38 7.41
C ALA A 165 8.42 -6.69 8.87
N LEU A 166 9.69 -6.92 9.23
CA LEU A 166 10.10 -7.15 10.61
C LEU A 166 9.82 -5.93 11.50
N GLN A 167 10.06 -4.72 11.01
CA GLN A 167 9.75 -3.49 11.72
C GLN A 167 8.24 -3.36 11.97
N ARG A 168 7.40 -3.66 10.98
CA ARG A 168 5.94 -3.70 11.12
C ARG A 168 5.51 -4.71 12.18
N THR A 169 6.04 -5.93 12.14
CA THR A 169 5.74 -6.97 13.14
C THR A 169 6.14 -6.52 14.54
N VAL A 170 7.34 -5.97 14.71
CA VAL A 170 7.80 -5.45 16.01
C VAL A 170 6.90 -4.32 16.51
N ALA A 171 6.47 -3.40 15.63
CA ALA A 171 5.55 -2.33 15.99
C ALA A 171 4.19 -2.87 16.44
N ILE A 172 3.62 -3.84 15.72
CA ILE A 172 2.36 -4.50 16.06
C ILE A 172 2.50 -5.24 17.40
N THR A 173 3.55 -6.03 17.60
CA THR A 173 3.78 -6.76 18.86
C THR A 173 3.95 -5.82 20.04
N LYS A 174 4.69 -4.70 19.88
CA LYS A 174 4.82 -3.67 20.93
C LYS A 174 3.49 -3.01 21.25
N SER A 175 2.68 -2.69 20.23
CA SER A 175 1.33 -2.15 20.43
C SER A 175 0.45 -3.15 21.16
N SER A 176 0.49 -4.42 20.76
CA SER A 176 -0.26 -5.50 21.42
C SER A 176 0.17 -5.67 22.88
N TYR A 177 1.47 -5.68 23.16
CA TYR A 177 2.00 -5.78 24.52
C TYR A 177 1.60 -4.58 25.38
N SER A 178 1.70 -3.36 24.85
CA SER A 178 1.24 -2.15 25.53
C SER A 178 -0.27 -2.19 25.81
N ASN A 179 -1.08 -2.67 24.87
CA ASN A 179 -2.51 -2.85 25.07
C ASN A 179 -2.80 -3.89 26.16
N SER A 180 -2.10 -5.03 26.18
CA SER A 180 -2.24 -6.03 27.25
C SER A 180 -1.88 -5.46 28.62
N LEU A 181 -0.82 -4.64 28.73
CA LEU A 181 -0.47 -3.98 29.99
C LEU A 181 -1.55 -2.99 30.45
N LYS A 182 -2.08 -2.18 29.54
CA LYS A 182 -3.20 -1.26 29.84
C LYS A 182 -4.46 -2.02 30.27
N GLU A 183 -4.72 -3.18 29.67
CA GLU A 183 -5.87 -4.01 30.05
C GLU A 183 -5.68 -4.62 31.44
N LEU A 184 -4.47 -5.07 31.78
CA LEU A 184 -4.15 -5.52 33.14
C LEU A 184 -4.26 -4.40 34.16
N GLU A 185 -3.79 -3.19 33.83
CA GLU A 185 -3.96 -1.99 34.65
C GLU A 185 -5.45 -1.68 34.86
N ARG A 186 -6.25 -1.68 33.78
CA ARG A 186 -7.70 -1.47 33.83
C ARG A 186 -8.39 -2.49 34.73
N ILE A 187 -8.09 -3.78 34.58
CA ILE A 187 -8.65 -4.86 35.42
C ILE A 187 -8.23 -4.65 36.88
N SER A 188 -6.97 -4.29 37.13
CA SER A 188 -6.47 -4.00 38.48
C SER A 188 -7.26 -2.86 39.11
N GLU A 189 -7.35 -1.72 38.44
CA GLU A 189 -8.10 -0.54 38.90
C GLU A 189 -9.57 -0.87 39.16
N GLU A 190 -10.20 -1.67 38.30
CA GLU A 190 -11.59 -2.12 38.46
C GLU A 190 -11.78 -2.98 39.72
N ILE A 191 -10.87 -3.93 39.98
CA ILE A 191 -10.89 -4.75 41.20
C ILE A 191 -10.75 -3.86 42.43
N HIS A 192 -9.83 -2.88 42.39
CA HIS A 192 -9.62 -1.95 43.49
C HIS A 192 -10.83 -1.04 43.73
N LEU A 193 -11.46 -0.55 42.65
CA LEU A 193 -12.68 0.23 42.72
C LEU A 193 -13.82 -0.56 43.35
N LYS A 194 -14.06 -1.80 42.90
CA LYS A 194 -15.08 -2.70 43.45
C LYS A 194 -14.87 -2.98 44.94
N ARG A 195 -13.63 -3.24 45.37
CA ARG A 195 -13.31 -3.43 46.80
C ARG A 195 -13.53 -2.16 47.62
N ARG A 196 -13.20 -0.99 47.09
CA ARG A 196 -13.43 0.30 47.74
C ARG A 196 -14.93 0.58 47.91
N ILE A 197 -15.72 0.40 46.84
CA ILE A 197 -17.18 0.58 46.87
C ILE A 197 -17.81 -0.42 47.84
N LEU A 198 -17.40 -1.69 47.81
CA LEU A 198 -17.89 -2.70 48.73
C LEU A 198 -17.63 -2.30 50.20
N LYS A 199 -16.43 -1.78 50.48
CA LYS A 199 -16.09 -1.26 51.81
C LYS A 199 -16.92 -0.05 52.22
N GLU A 200 -17.21 0.86 51.29
CA GLU A 200 -18.06 2.04 51.52
C GLU A 200 -19.54 1.66 51.68
N SER A 201 -20.00 0.57 51.05
CA SER A 201 -21.36 0.05 51.23
C SER A 201 -21.55 -0.81 52.49
N LEU A 202 -20.46 -1.26 53.11
CA LEU A 202 -20.45 -2.08 54.35
C LEU A 202 -20.06 -1.27 55.60
N SER A 203 -19.83 0.04 55.48
CA SER A 203 -19.43 0.89 56.61
C SER A 203 -20.52 1.14 57.67
N ASP A 204 -21.70 0.50 57.53
CA ASP A 204 -22.78 0.54 58.53
C ASP A 204 -22.72 -0.61 59.56
N VAL A 205 -21.72 -1.51 59.52
CA VAL A 205 -21.54 -2.58 60.52
C VAL A 205 -20.07 -2.66 60.98
N GLU A 206 -19.82 -2.32 62.25
CA GLU A 206 -18.52 -2.08 62.90
C GLU A 206 -17.59 -3.31 63.09
N ASP A 207 -17.61 -4.33 62.23
CA ASP A 207 -16.71 -5.49 62.43
C ASP A 207 -16.22 -6.11 61.11
N SER A 208 -15.10 -5.61 60.58
CA SER A 208 -14.44 -6.23 59.42
C SER A 208 -12.93 -5.90 59.35
N GLU A 209 -12.18 -6.31 60.37
CA GLU A 209 -10.71 -6.26 60.34
C GLU A 209 -10.05 -7.37 59.50
N LEU A 210 -10.80 -8.36 58.98
CA LEU A 210 -10.21 -9.55 58.33
C LEU A 210 -9.99 -9.46 56.80
N LEU A 211 -10.35 -8.36 56.14
CA LEU A 211 -10.13 -8.17 54.69
C LEU A 211 -8.93 -7.24 54.37
N ARG A 212 -8.19 -6.79 55.38
CA ARG A 212 -7.13 -5.79 55.26
C ARG A 212 -5.72 -6.39 55.37
N GLY A 213 -5.36 -7.26 54.43
CA GLY A 213 -3.94 -7.56 54.18
C GLY A 213 -3.29 -6.39 53.42
N PRO A 214 -2.18 -5.80 53.89
CA PRO A 214 -1.37 -4.87 53.09
C PRO A 214 -0.98 -5.54 51.76
N ARG A 215 -0.99 -4.78 50.66
CA ARG A 215 -0.51 -5.27 49.37
C ARG A 215 0.93 -5.77 49.52
N GLU A 216 1.17 -7.03 49.21
CA GLU A 216 2.53 -7.51 48.99
C GLU A 216 3.14 -6.78 47.78
N PRO A 217 4.46 -6.55 47.79
CA PRO A 217 5.16 -5.97 46.65
C PRO A 217 4.80 -6.69 45.35
N GLY A 218 4.55 -5.94 44.28
CA GLY A 218 4.23 -6.52 42.97
C GLY A 218 5.34 -7.47 42.51
N VAL A 219 4.97 -8.55 41.81
CA VAL A 219 5.92 -9.53 41.25
C VAL A 219 6.89 -8.80 40.32
N GLY A 220 8.20 -8.83 40.63
CA GLY A 220 9.25 -8.08 39.92
C GLY A 220 9.78 -6.83 40.63
N ALA A 221 9.31 -6.54 41.85
CA ALA A 221 9.86 -5.48 42.73
C ALA A 221 11.01 -5.96 43.63
N GLU A 222 11.58 -7.15 43.39
CA GLU A 222 12.85 -7.52 44.02
C GLU A 222 13.97 -6.58 43.57
N LEU A 223 14.41 -5.74 44.50
CA LEU A 223 15.60 -4.91 44.37
C LEU A 223 16.78 -5.82 44.03
N ASN A 224 17.25 -5.71 42.79
CA ASN A 224 18.44 -6.38 42.30
C ASN A 224 19.69 -5.75 42.98
N THR A 225 19.98 -6.15 44.22
CA THR A 225 21.24 -5.82 44.90
C THR A 225 22.35 -6.74 44.37
N PHE A 226 22.81 -6.49 43.15
CA PHE A 226 24.11 -7.00 42.72
C PHE A 226 25.15 -5.93 43.01
N ASP A 227 25.86 -6.15 44.11
CA ASP A 227 27.05 -5.45 44.53
C ASP A 227 28.16 -5.71 43.51
N VAL A 228 28.44 -4.71 42.66
CA VAL A 228 29.57 -4.72 41.73
C VAL A 228 30.81 -4.24 42.48
N SER A 229 31.28 -5.02 43.45
CA SER A 229 32.54 -4.74 44.15
C SER A 229 33.50 -5.93 44.28
N GLU A 230 33.17 -7.10 43.71
CA GLU A 230 34.00 -8.30 43.86
C GLU A 230 34.36 -8.99 42.52
N PHE A 231 34.94 -8.25 41.57
CA PHE A 231 35.83 -8.86 40.56
C PHE A 231 36.85 -7.85 40.00
N SER A 232 37.62 -7.23 40.91
CA SER A 232 38.86 -6.56 40.54
C SER A 232 39.97 -7.61 40.39
N ILE A 233 40.11 -8.21 39.20
CA ILE A 233 41.37 -8.88 38.83
C ILE A 233 42.40 -7.78 38.53
N LYS A 234 43.46 -7.78 39.35
CA LYS A 234 44.62 -6.92 39.26
C LYS A 234 45.29 -7.00 37.88
N VAL A 235 45.51 -5.85 37.25
CA VAL A 235 46.54 -5.68 36.23
C VAL A 235 47.41 -4.50 36.66
N GLU A 236 48.65 -4.79 37.03
CA GLU A 236 49.71 -3.82 37.32
C GLU A 236 50.12 -3.05 36.04
N PRO A 237 50.59 -1.80 36.14
CA PRO A 237 50.74 -0.89 35.01
C PRO A 237 52.13 -0.94 34.38
N SER A 238 52.23 -1.01 33.04
CA SER A 238 53.42 -0.53 32.32
C SER A 238 53.06 0.73 31.52
N SER A 239 53.40 1.87 32.12
CA SER A 239 53.81 3.15 31.54
C SER A 239 53.36 3.47 30.10
N GLY A 240 52.53 4.51 29.94
CA GLY A 240 52.36 5.15 28.63
C GLY A 240 51.12 6.03 28.48
N ASP A 241 51.24 7.28 28.95
CA ASP A 241 50.55 8.51 28.54
C ASP A 241 49.01 8.60 28.46
N GLY A 242 48.47 9.60 29.16
CA GLY A 242 47.05 9.82 29.35
C GLY A 242 46.42 10.79 28.35
N SER A 243 45.10 10.62 28.12
CA SER A 243 44.05 11.66 28.20
C SER A 243 42.78 11.16 27.50
N VAL A 244 41.76 10.76 28.28
CA VAL A 244 40.40 10.49 27.77
C VAL A 244 39.49 11.62 28.21
N TRP A 245 38.93 12.31 27.22
CA TRP A 245 37.95 13.39 27.32
C TRP A 245 36.54 12.85 27.60
N LEU A 246 35.83 13.50 28.52
CA LEU A 246 34.39 13.33 28.77
C LEU A 246 33.59 14.30 27.87
N PRO A 247 32.56 13.87 27.12
CA PRO A 247 31.66 14.82 26.46
C PRO A 247 30.46 15.19 27.35
N GLN A 248 30.44 16.46 27.75
CA GLN A 248 29.31 17.17 28.37
C GLN A 248 28.28 17.56 27.29
N LEU A 249 26.99 17.24 27.49
CA LEU A 249 25.88 17.78 26.70
C LEU A 249 25.45 19.15 27.24
N PRO A 250 25.28 20.20 26.40
CA PRO A 250 24.60 21.42 26.81
C PRO A 250 23.21 21.57 26.20
N VAL A 251 22.26 21.89 27.08
CA VAL A 251 20.91 22.40 26.82
C VAL A 251 20.99 23.77 26.12
N ARG A 252 20.10 24.04 25.15
CA ARG A 252 19.90 25.41 24.62
C ARG A 252 18.42 25.78 24.58
N GLU A 253 18.14 26.89 25.26
CA GLU A 253 16.90 27.67 25.25
C GLU A 253 16.70 28.41 23.92
N LEU A 254 15.43 28.70 23.64
CA LEU A 254 14.91 29.44 22.49
C LEU A 254 14.80 30.94 22.86
N SER A 255 15.41 31.82 22.06
CA SER A 255 15.11 33.27 22.04
C SER A 255 15.51 33.91 20.71
N ASP A 256 15.00 35.10 20.51
CA ASP A 256 14.37 35.66 19.32
C ASP A 256 15.29 36.44 18.34
N CYS A 257 14.77 36.63 17.11
CA CYS A 257 15.00 37.65 16.07
C CYS A 257 16.37 38.36 15.84
N GLY A 258 16.80 38.47 14.57
CA GLY A 258 17.62 39.61 14.11
C GLY A 258 18.32 39.45 12.75
N MET A 259 17.96 40.31 11.79
CA MET A 259 18.40 40.40 10.39
C MET A 259 19.92 40.60 10.17
N GLY A 260 20.45 40.09 9.04
CA GLY A 260 21.79 40.44 8.55
C GLY A 260 22.16 39.77 7.21
N ASP A 261 22.39 40.60 6.20
CA ASP A 261 22.72 40.35 4.80
C ASP A 261 24.18 39.90 4.55
N SER A 262 24.41 38.95 3.63
CA SER A 262 25.46 39.02 2.58
C SER A 262 25.69 37.67 1.86
N SER A 263 25.26 37.65 0.59
CA SER A 263 25.99 37.19 -0.61
C SER A 263 27.00 36.03 -0.51
N VAL A 264 26.64 34.85 -1.06
CA VAL A 264 27.59 33.95 -1.76
C VAL A 264 26.86 33.22 -2.90
N GLU A 265 27.27 33.50 -4.13
CA GLU A 265 26.83 32.80 -5.34
C GLU A 265 27.27 31.32 -5.36
N GLY A 266 26.44 30.47 -5.98
CA GLY A 266 26.99 29.51 -6.94
C GLY A 266 26.80 28.02 -6.68
N VAL A 267 25.60 27.50 -6.36
CA VAL A 267 25.27 26.07 -6.60
C VAL A 267 23.76 25.85 -6.82
N ILE A 268 23.17 26.34 -7.91
CA ILE A 268 21.79 25.95 -8.31
C ILE A 268 21.69 25.87 -9.83
N ASN A 269 22.13 24.76 -10.45
CA ASN A 269 21.94 24.59 -11.89
C ASN A 269 21.92 23.14 -12.41
N ARG A 270 21.46 22.17 -11.59
CA ARG A 270 21.18 20.81 -12.07
C ARG A 270 19.73 20.38 -11.85
N ASP A 271 19.12 20.78 -10.75
CA ASP A 271 17.74 20.40 -10.45
C ASP A 271 16.69 21.20 -11.25
N VAL A 272 17.07 22.39 -11.72
CA VAL A 272 16.20 23.24 -12.55
C VAL A 272 15.91 22.62 -13.91
N ASN A 273 16.84 21.84 -14.49
CA ASN A 273 16.64 21.20 -15.79
C ASN A 273 15.76 19.94 -15.72
N ARG A 274 15.71 19.25 -14.58
CA ARG A 274 14.87 18.07 -14.39
C ARG A 274 13.41 18.46 -14.13
N LEU A 275 13.21 19.54 -13.35
CA LEU A 275 11.89 20.17 -13.21
C LEU A 275 11.43 20.87 -14.49
N ALA A 276 12.33 21.54 -15.23
CA ALA A 276 11.97 22.22 -16.46
C ALA A 276 11.52 21.25 -17.57
N LEU A 277 12.12 20.06 -17.69
CA LEU A 277 11.71 19.09 -18.72
C LEU A 277 10.33 18.46 -18.46
N LEU A 278 9.96 18.30 -17.18
CA LEU A 278 8.63 17.89 -16.73
C LEU A 278 7.62 19.05 -16.88
N SER A 279 8.02 20.27 -16.52
CA SER A 279 7.21 21.49 -16.64
C SER A 279 6.90 21.86 -18.09
N THR A 280 7.82 21.61 -19.03
CA THR A 280 7.57 21.81 -20.46
C THR A 280 6.54 20.84 -21.03
N TYR A 281 6.36 19.67 -20.41
CA TYR A 281 5.35 18.69 -20.83
C TYR A 281 3.96 19.01 -20.25
N GLU A 282 3.88 19.43 -18.98
CA GLU A 282 2.64 19.94 -18.38
C GLU A 282 2.14 21.21 -19.10
N GLN A 283 3.04 22.10 -19.52
CA GLN A 283 2.67 23.31 -20.29
C GLN A 283 2.17 23.03 -21.71
N GLU A 284 2.56 21.92 -22.34
CA GLU A 284 1.99 21.51 -23.64
C GLU A 284 0.60 20.88 -23.48
N LEU A 285 0.27 20.35 -22.30
CA LEU A 285 -1.08 19.87 -21.95
C LEU A 285 -2.01 21.00 -21.52
N ASP A 286 -1.51 22.06 -20.86
CA ASP A 286 -2.30 23.25 -20.48
C ASP A 286 -2.89 24.00 -21.69
N ARG A 287 -2.31 23.85 -22.89
CA ARG A 287 -2.90 24.38 -24.14
C ARG A 287 -4.16 23.63 -24.58
N CYS A 288 -4.33 22.39 -24.13
CA CYS A 288 -5.51 21.57 -24.42
C CYS A 288 -6.59 21.67 -23.32
N ASP A 289 -6.29 22.28 -22.16
CA ASP A 289 -7.17 22.35 -20.98
C ASP A 289 -7.95 23.67 -20.83
N LEU A 290 -7.95 24.57 -21.83
CA LEU A 290 -8.74 25.82 -21.78
C LEU A 290 -10.27 25.64 -21.95
N ARG A 291 -10.79 24.41 -21.97
CA ARG A 291 -12.22 24.13 -21.77
C ARG A 291 -12.40 22.93 -20.85
N SER A 292 -12.40 23.16 -19.55
CA SER A 292 -13.48 22.69 -18.66
C SER A 292 -13.01 22.86 -17.22
N MET A 293 -13.41 23.98 -16.61
CA MET A 293 -13.27 24.18 -15.17
C MET A 293 -14.40 23.40 -14.48
N GLY A 294 -14.07 22.42 -13.65
CA GLY A 294 -15.07 21.75 -12.82
C GLY A 294 -14.49 20.64 -11.94
N SER A 295 -14.43 20.94 -10.64
CA SER A 295 -14.44 20.00 -9.50
C SER A 295 -13.10 19.46 -8.94
N GLN A 296 -12.84 19.92 -7.72
CA GLN A 296 -11.89 19.37 -6.74
C GLN A 296 -12.64 18.41 -5.79
N SER A 297 -12.01 17.29 -5.41
CA SER A 297 -12.13 16.65 -4.08
C SER A 297 -11.31 15.35 -4.08
N ALA A 298 -10.24 15.25 -3.29
CA ALA A 298 -10.17 14.73 -1.91
C ALA A 298 -9.81 13.24 -1.89
N GLY A 299 -8.61 12.94 -1.39
CA GLY A 299 -8.02 11.62 -1.39
C GLY A 299 -8.42 10.76 -0.18
N ASN A 300 -8.55 9.47 -0.43
CA ASN A 300 -8.67 8.44 0.60
C ASN A 300 -7.64 7.35 0.27
N SER A 301 -6.54 7.34 1.02
CA SER A 301 -5.61 6.22 1.06
C SER A 301 -6.27 5.05 1.78
N SER A 302 -6.16 3.83 1.24
CA SER A 302 -6.40 2.61 2.00
C SER A 302 -5.24 1.65 1.80
N ALA A 303 -4.64 1.27 2.93
CA ALA A 303 -3.50 0.38 3.03
C ALA A 303 -3.93 -1.05 2.73
N VAL A 304 -3.21 -1.72 1.83
CA VAL A 304 -3.39 -3.13 1.51
C VAL A 304 -2.65 -3.96 2.55
N SER A 305 -3.40 -4.77 3.29
CA SER A 305 -2.90 -5.77 4.22
C SER A 305 -2.59 -7.03 3.44
N GLU A 306 -1.33 -7.46 3.44
CA GLU A 306 -0.93 -8.81 3.07
C GLU A 306 -1.36 -9.75 4.22
N ARG A 307 -2.13 -10.80 3.91
CA ARG A 307 -2.47 -11.87 4.86
C ARG A 307 -2.03 -13.20 4.27
N ASP A 308 -1.39 -13.98 5.13
CA ASP A 308 -0.68 -15.23 4.87
C ASP A 308 -1.53 -16.31 4.19
N GLU A 309 -0.85 -17.07 3.34
CA GLU A 309 -1.29 -18.32 2.75
C GLU A 309 -1.30 -19.43 3.80
N ASN A 310 -2.29 -20.32 3.70
CA ASN A 310 -2.43 -21.62 4.38
C ASN A 310 -3.43 -21.69 5.56
N GLU A 311 -4.72 -21.63 5.24
CA GLU A 311 -5.80 -22.28 5.98
C GLU A 311 -6.89 -22.74 4.99
N THR A 312 -6.99 -24.07 4.84
CA THR A 312 -8.15 -24.91 4.43
C THR A 312 -9.15 -24.38 3.38
N THR A 313 -9.01 -24.90 2.15
CA THR A 313 -9.88 -24.71 0.97
C THR A 313 -11.38 -24.98 1.19
N GLU A 314 -11.76 -25.70 2.25
CA GLU A 314 -13.17 -26.04 2.55
C GLU A 314 -13.91 -24.90 3.29
N GLU A 315 -13.22 -24.08 4.09
CA GLU A 315 -13.84 -22.98 4.84
C GLU A 315 -14.17 -21.76 3.94
N ALA A 316 -13.38 -21.55 2.89
CA ALA A 316 -13.59 -20.46 1.93
C ALA A 316 -14.79 -20.69 0.99
N GLU A 317 -15.19 -21.94 0.76
CA GLU A 317 -16.37 -22.28 -0.04
C GLU A 317 -17.67 -22.07 0.77
N ASP A 318 -17.66 -22.45 2.05
CA ASP A 318 -18.76 -22.21 2.98
C ASP A 318 -19.03 -20.69 3.15
N ASP A 319 -17.97 -19.88 3.30
CA ASP A 319 -18.05 -18.42 3.35
C ASP A 319 -18.66 -17.82 2.06
N LEU A 320 -18.29 -18.39 0.90
CA LEU A 320 -18.81 -17.95 -0.39
C LEU A 320 -20.29 -18.30 -0.56
N GLU A 321 -20.72 -19.48 -0.11
CA GLU A 321 -22.12 -19.88 -0.09
C GLU A 321 -22.94 -19.03 0.88
N GLU A 322 -22.41 -18.71 2.06
CA GLU A 322 -23.03 -17.80 3.02
C GLU A 322 -23.23 -16.41 2.40
N LEU A 323 -22.22 -15.85 1.73
CA LEU A 323 -22.36 -14.57 1.02
C LEU A 323 -23.40 -14.63 -0.10
N LYS A 324 -23.45 -15.71 -0.89
CA LYS A 324 -24.48 -15.91 -1.93
C LYS A 324 -25.88 -15.95 -1.33
N LEU A 325 -26.04 -16.60 -0.17
CA LEU A 325 -27.31 -16.71 0.54
C LEU A 325 -27.72 -15.34 1.12
N ARG A 326 -26.77 -14.61 1.72
CA ARG A 326 -26.99 -13.26 2.24
C ARG A 326 -27.35 -12.25 1.16
N VAL A 327 -26.75 -12.34 -0.03
CA VAL A 327 -27.14 -11.52 -1.20
C VAL A 327 -28.56 -11.88 -1.66
N ARG A 328 -28.96 -13.16 -1.67
CA ARG A 328 -30.35 -13.54 -1.99
C ARG A 328 -31.36 -13.02 -0.98
N GLU A 329 -31.03 -13.07 0.32
CA GLU A 329 -31.88 -12.54 1.39
C GLU A 329 -32.01 -11.01 1.26
N LEU A 330 -30.89 -10.31 1.10
CA LEU A 330 -30.87 -8.87 0.98
C LEU A 330 -31.49 -8.40 -0.35
N ALA A 331 -31.48 -9.19 -1.41
CA ALA A 331 -32.15 -8.86 -2.67
C ALA A 331 -33.69 -8.83 -2.56
N VAL A 332 -34.28 -9.41 -1.50
CA VAL A 332 -35.71 -9.30 -1.22
C VAL A 332 -35.96 -8.02 -0.41
N ARG A 333 -36.49 -6.99 -1.09
CA ARG A 333 -36.81 -5.68 -0.50
C ARG A 333 -37.79 -5.83 0.69
N PRO A 334 -37.47 -5.32 1.90
CA PRO A 334 -38.44 -5.23 2.99
C PRO A 334 -39.58 -4.28 2.61
N VAL A 335 -40.83 -4.71 2.81
CA VAL A 335 -42.04 -3.99 2.35
C VAL A 335 -42.46 -2.84 3.29
N GLU A 336 -41.74 -2.59 4.40
CA GLU A 336 -42.10 -1.54 5.36
C GLU A 336 -41.25 -0.26 5.16
N GLY A 337 -41.91 0.79 4.66
CA GLY A 337 -41.27 2.03 4.25
C GLY A 337 -40.76 2.91 5.39
N CYS A 338 -39.49 3.32 5.30
CA CYS A 338 -38.94 4.54 5.88
C CYS A 338 -37.63 4.91 5.16
N SER A 339 -37.56 6.11 4.59
CA SER A 339 -36.44 6.58 3.72
C SER A 339 -35.02 6.50 4.32
N THR A 340 -34.89 6.44 5.65
CA THR A 340 -33.59 6.34 6.32
C THR A 340 -33.06 4.91 6.41
N SER A 341 -33.95 3.91 6.43
CA SER A 341 -33.58 2.49 6.45
C SER A 341 -33.24 1.96 5.06
N ASP A 342 -33.81 2.58 4.01
CA ASP A 342 -33.54 2.23 2.62
C ASP A 342 -32.07 2.47 2.24
N ALA A 343 -31.48 3.60 2.66
CA ALA A 343 -30.07 3.90 2.42
C ALA A 343 -29.11 2.95 3.15
N HIS A 344 -29.49 2.50 4.36
CA HIS A 344 -28.72 1.53 5.12
C HIS A 344 -28.78 0.15 4.47
N TRP A 345 -29.97 -0.30 4.04
CA TRP A 345 -30.15 -1.55 3.31
C TRP A 345 -29.41 -1.54 1.96
N GLU A 346 -29.49 -0.44 1.20
CA GLU A 346 -28.75 -0.29 -0.07
C GLU A 346 -27.24 -0.36 0.16
N SER A 347 -26.74 0.29 1.21
CA SER A 347 -25.32 0.22 1.58
C SER A 347 -24.89 -1.19 2.00
N GLU A 348 -25.75 -1.93 2.71
CA GLU A 348 -25.47 -3.30 3.16
C GLU A 348 -25.50 -4.30 1.99
N LEU A 349 -26.47 -4.16 1.08
CA LEU A 349 -26.55 -4.95 -0.15
C LEU A 349 -25.33 -4.67 -1.04
N ASN A 350 -24.95 -3.41 -1.23
CA ASN A 350 -23.81 -3.07 -2.07
C ASN A 350 -22.49 -3.56 -1.46
N ALA A 351 -22.34 -3.48 -0.13
CA ALA A 351 -21.16 -4.02 0.56
C ALA A 351 -21.06 -5.55 0.45
N THR A 352 -22.18 -6.27 0.56
CA THR A 352 -22.23 -7.73 0.46
C THR A 352 -21.99 -8.22 -0.98
N VAL A 353 -22.54 -7.52 -1.98
CA VAL A 353 -22.25 -7.78 -3.40
C VAL A 353 -20.77 -7.55 -3.72
N ASN A 354 -20.17 -6.46 -3.26
CA ASN A 354 -18.74 -6.18 -3.50
C ASN A 354 -17.82 -7.22 -2.84
N ARG A 355 -18.19 -7.73 -1.66
CA ARG A 355 -17.43 -8.82 -1.00
C ARG A 355 -17.56 -10.14 -1.77
N LEU A 356 -18.75 -10.43 -2.28
CA LEU A 356 -18.99 -11.63 -3.09
C LEU A 356 -18.22 -11.57 -4.41
N ASP A 357 -18.23 -10.42 -5.09
CA ASP A 357 -17.47 -10.17 -6.32
C ASP A 357 -15.96 -10.35 -6.09
N HIS A 358 -15.44 -9.80 -4.98
CA HIS A 358 -14.03 -9.97 -4.61
C HIS A 358 -13.65 -11.44 -4.35
N MET A 359 -14.50 -12.19 -3.63
CA MET A 359 -14.23 -13.60 -3.36
C MET A 359 -14.33 -14.47 -4.62
N MET A 360 -15.30 -14.21 -5.50
CA MET A 360 -15.41 -14.90 -6.78
C MET A 360 -14.18 -14.65 -7.66
N LEU A 361 -13.70 -13.39 -7.71
CA LEU A 361 -12.47 -13.05 -8.44
C LEU A 361 -11.25 -13.79 -7.91
N MET A 362 -11.12 -13.92 -6.58
CA MET A 362 -10.01 -14.66 -5.97
C MET A 362 -10.09 -16.17 -6.26
N GLN A 363 -11.30 -16.73 -6.33
CA GLN A 363 -11.52 -18.13 -6.71
C GLN A 363 -11.19 -18.38 -8.19
N GLU A 364 -11.56 -17.47 -9.09
CA GLU A 364 -11.18 -17.53 -10.50
C GLU A 364 -9.66 -17.43 -10.69
N CYS A 365 -9.00 -16.48 -10.01
CA CYS A 365 -7.53 -16.38 -10.05
C CYS A 365 -6.84 -17.65 -9.54
N SER A 366 -7.37 -18.25 -8.46
CA SER A 366 -6.86 -19.50 -7.91
C SER A 366 -7.07 -20.69 -8.87
N HIS A 367 -8.24 -20.76 -9.51
CA HIS A 367 -8.56 -21.77 -10.50
C HIS A 367 -7.65 -21.65 -11.74
N ASP A 368 -7.44 -20.45 -12.27
CA ASP A 368 -6.56 -20.20 -13.41
C ASP A 368 -5.10 -20.59 -13.09
N LEU A 369 -4.63 -20.28 -11.88
CA LEU A 369 -3.31 -20.70 -11.40
C LEU A 369 -3.19 -22.23 -11.30
N SER A 370 -4.25 -22.91 -10.85
CA SER A 370 -4.28 -24.38 -10.77
C SER A 370 -4.30 -25.04 -12.15
N GLU A 371 -5.03 -24.48 -13.11
CA GLU A 371 -5.05 -24.95 -14.50
C GLU A 371 -3.70 -24.75 -15.18
N MET A 372 -3.05 -23.60 -14.98
CA MET A 372 -1.70 -23.37 -15.50
C MET A 372 -0.68 -24.33 -14.91
N LYS A 373 -0.80 -24.69 -13.62
CA LYS A 373 0.08 -25.65 -12.95
C LYS A 373 -0.11 -27.08 -13.49
N LEU A 374 -1.34 -27.50 -13.74
CA LEU A 374 -1.64 -28.80 -14.37
C LEU A 374 -1.14 -28.86 -15.82
N ALA A 375 -1.27 -27.77 -16.58
CA ALA A 375 -0.76 -27.69 -17.94
C ALA A 375 0.78 -27.74 -18.03
N THR A 376 1.49 -27.29 -16.99
CA THR A 376 2.95 -27.40 -16.93
C THR A 376 3.44 -28.80 -16.58
N ASP A 377 2.70 -29.56 -15.77
CA ASP A 377 3.07 -30.92 -15.37
C ASP A 377 2.87 -31.96 -16.49
N ASP A 378 1.98 -31.70 -17.47
CA ASP A 378 1.78 -32.56 -18.66
C ASP A 378 2.82 -32.34 -19.78
N THR A 379 3.71 -31.34 -19.63
CA THR A 379 4.72 -30.98 -20.64
C THR A 379 6.16 -31.35 -20.27
N ASN A 380 6.34 -32.11 -19.20
CA ASN A 380 7.63 -32.63 -18.72
C ASN A 380 7.54 -34.16 -18.55
#